data_AF-A0A7J2UVS5-F1
#
_entry.id   AF-A0A7J2UVS5-F1
#
_cell.length_a   1.000
_cell.length_b   1.000
_cell.length_c   1.000
_cell.angle_alpha   90.00
_cell.angle_beta   90.00
_cell.angle_gamma   90.00
#
_symmetry.space_group_name_H-M   'P 1'
#
loop_
_entity.id
_entity.type
_entity.pdbx_description
1 polymer ?
#
loop_
_entity_poly.entity_id
_entity_poly.type
_entity_poly.pdbx_seq_one_letter_code
_entity_poly.pdbx_strand_id
1 'polypeptide(L)'
;MAKPSGDIEQIKESRHMAEIHQDVAKLRSRAKKYGAQSAKFEKKSLREEWWAQWYIKRAAKQREKAKKLYKKVEDRVKEIQEERKKLKGASEKKAEKIKSKISRLDKKVARYKEKARKRESKAAKLNEKAAELRIKSKTFKQRAVEAENEHNAYMERADLLEKVTD
;
A
#
# COMPACT_ATOMS: atom_id res chain seq x y z
N MET A 1 -5.96 78.87 -13.15
CA MET A 1 -6.45 77.57 -13.68
C MET A 1 -5.48 76.50 -13.24
N ALA A 2 -5.72 75.88 -12.08
CA ALA A 2 -4.90 74.79 -11.55
C ALA A 2 -5.52 73.45 -11.94
N LYS A 3 -4.65 72.50 -12.31
CA LYS A 3 -5.01 71.23 -12.97
C LYS A 3 -5.78 70.28 -12.04
N PRO A 4 -6.90 69.65 -12.46
CA PRO A 4 -7.56 68.56 -11.73
C PRO A 4 -6.87 67.19 -11.95
N SER A 5 -5.64 67.16 -12.47
CA SER A 5 -4.98 65.93 -12.92
C SER A 5 -4.49 65.03 -11.78
N GLY A 6 -4.12 65.60 -10.63
CA GLY A 6 -3.57 64.83 -9.50
C GLY A 6 -4.59 63.90 -8.83
N ASP A 7 -5.85 64.33 -8.71
CA ASP A 7 -6.90 63.53 -8.08
C ASP A 7 -7.29 62.33 -8.96
N ILE A 8 -7.26 62.49 -10.29
CA ILE A 8 -7.59 61.42 -11.24
C ILE A 8 -6.50 60.35 -11.27
N GLU A 9 -5.23 60.74 -11.19
CA GLU A 9 -4.10 59.80 -11.13
C GLU A 9 -4.11 58.99 -9.82
N GLN A 10 -4.32 59.66 -8.67
CA GLN A 10 -4.44 58.98 -7.37
C GLN A 10 -5.62 57.99 -7.30
N ILE A 11 -6.76 58.33 -7.91
CA ILE A 11 -7.92 57.42 -7.99
C ILE A 11 -7.59 56.20 -8.86
N LYS A 12 -6.84 56.37 -9.96
CA LYS A 12 -6.42 55.26 -10.82
C LYS A 12 -5.43 54.33 -10.11
N GLU A 13 -4.45 54.89 -9.42
CA GLU A 13 -3.48 54.13 -8.61
C GLU A 13 -4.19 53.34 -7.50
N SER A 14 -5.11 53.99 -6.78
CA SER A 14 -5.89 53.33 -5.72
C SER A 14 -6.74 52.16 -6.23
N ARG A 15 -7.34 52.30 -7.43
CA ARG A 15 -8.09 51.21 -8.07
C ARG A 15 -7.17 50.08 -8.51
N HIS A 16 -6.02 50.40 -9.09
CA HIS A 16 -5.04 49.40 -9.52
C HIS A 16 -4.50 48.58 -8.34
N MET A 17 -4.18 49.24 -7.22
CA MET A 17 -3.78 48.57 -5.98
C MET A 17 -4.87 47.65 -5.43
N ALA A 18 -6.14 48.11 -5.44
CA ALA A 18 -7.27 47.29 -5.03
C ALA A 18 -7.47 46.05 -5.92
N GLU A 19 -7.29 46.18 -7.23
CA GLU A 19 -7.33 45.05 -8.18
C GLU A 19 -6.22 44.03 -7.90
N ILE A 20 -5.00 44.50 -7.62
CA ILE A 20 -3.88 43.62 -7.29
C ILE A 20 -4.13 42.88 -5.98
N HIS A 21 -4.59 43.54 -4.92
CA HIS A 21 -4.95 42.86 -3.67
C HIS A 21 -6.03 41.79 -3.88
N GLN A 22 -7.02 42.05 -4.74
CA GLN A 22 -8.02 41.04 -5.10
C GLN A 22 -7.40 39.84 -5.83
N ASP A 23 -6.44 40.07 -6.71
CA ASP A 23 -5.77 39.01 -7.45
C ASP A 23 -4.82 38.18 -6.57
N VAL A 24 -4.06 38.83 -5.66
CA VAL A 24 -3.30 38.14 -4.61
C VAL A 24 -4.24 37.25 -3.78
N ALA A 25 -5.39 37.76 -3.36
CA ALA A 25 -6.36 36.99 -2.59
C ALA A 25 -6.91 35.78 -3.37
N LYS A 26 -7.19 35.92 -4.68
CA LYS A 26 -7.60 34.81 -5.55
C LYS A 26 -6.50 33.77 -5.69
N LEU A 27 -5.24 34.18 -5.85
CA LEU A 27 -4.09 33.28 -5.96
C LEU A 27 -3.89 32.49 -4.66
N ARG A 28 -3.89 33.16 -3.50
CA ARG A 28 -3.81 32.53 -2.18
C ARG A 28 -4.98 31.56 -1.92
N SER A 29 -6.19 31.93 -2.35
CA SER A 29 -7.36 31.04 -2.28
C SER A 29 -7.19 29.78 -3.14
N ARG A 30 -6.65 29.91 -4.36
CA ARG A 30 -6.31 28.75 -5.21
C ARG A 30 -5.22 27.89 -4.58
N ALA A 31 -4.14 28.51 -4.10
CA ALA A 31 -3.07 27.81 -3.40
C ALA A 31 -3.62 26.98 -2.24
N LYS A 32 -4.48 27.54 -1.39
CA LYS A 32 -5.12 26.81 -0.29
C LYS A 32 -5.91 25.59 -0.74
N LYS A 33 -6.62 25.67 -1.87
CA LYS A 33 -7.35 24.52 -2.45
C LYS A 33 -6.39 23.40 -2.85
N TYR A 34 -5.29 23.73 -3.52
CA TYR A 34 -4.27 22.77 -3.92
C TYR A 34 -3.53 22.17 -2.72
N GLY A 35 -3.20 22.97 -1.70
CA GLY A 35 -2.65 22.46 -0.43
C GLY A 35 -3.58 21.47 0.25
N ALA A 36 -4.88 21.77 0.32
CA ALA A 36 -5.88 20.82 0.86
C ALA A 36 -6.01 19.55 0.01
N GLN A 37 -5.88 19.67 -1.33
CA GLN A 37 -5.91 18.53 -2.24
C GLN A 37 -4.67 17.64 -2.08
N SER A 38 -3.48 18.23 -1.93
CA SER A 38 -2.25 17.50 -1.63
C SER A 38 -2.40 16.69 -0.34
N ALA A 39 -2.74 17.34 0.78
CA ALA A 39 -2.95 16.68 2.07
C ALA A 39 -4.00 15.55 2.01
N LYS A 40 -5.05 15.72 1.19
CA LYS A 40 -6.06 14.67 0.97
C LYS A 40 -5.47 13.45 0.26
N PHE A 41 -4.62 13.65 -0.75
CA PHE A 41 -3.97 12.56 -1.45
C PHE A 41 -2.90 11.87 -0.60
N GLU A 42 -2.14 12.61 0.21
CA GLU A 42 -1.21 12.01 1.17
C GLU A 42 -1.92 11.08 2.16
N LYS A 43 -3.03 11.54 2.76
CA LYS A 43 -3.84 10.71 3.67
C LYS A 43 -4.33 9.44 2.97
N LYS A 44 -4.73 9.53 1.71
CA LYS A 44 -5.11 8.35 0.92
C LYS A 44 -3.92 7.43 0.67
N SER A 45 -2.76 7.95 0.28
CA SER A 45 -1.53 7.17 0.09
C SER A 45 -1.17 6.38 1.34
N LEU A 46 -1.13 7.04 2.51
CA LEU A 46 -0.82 6.41 3.79
C LEU A 46 -1.82 5.31 4.15
N ARG A 47 -3.11 5.52 3.86
CA ARG A 47 -4.15 4.50 4.07
C ARG A 47 -3.91 3.27 3.21
N GLU A 48 -3.65 3.44 1.92
CA GLU A 48 -3.38 2.32 1.01
C GLU A 48 -2.10 1.56 1.42
N GLU A 49 -1.06 2.29 1.84
CA GLU A 49 0.18 1.68 2.33
C GLU A 49 -0.04 0.88 3.61
N TRP A 50 -0.81 1.42 4.57
CA TRP A 50 -1.17 0.70 5.79
C TRP A 50 -1.87 -0.63 5.47
N TRP A 51 -2.85 -0.60 4.56
CA TRP A 51 -3.54 -1.82 4.14
C TRP A 51 -2.61 -2.79 3.43
N ALA A 52 -1.72 -2.32 2.55
CA ALA A 52 -0.72 -3.17 1.92
C ALA A 52 0.15 -3.89 2.95
N GLN A 53 0.64 -3.18 3.97
CA GLN A 53 1.43 -3.77 5.05
C GLN A 53 0.61 -4.78 5.87
N TRP A 54 -0.65 -4.48 6.14
CA TRP A 54 -1.57 -5.41 6.81
C TRP A 54 -1.71 -6.73 6.04
N TYR A 55 -1.92 -6.64 4.72
CA TYR A 55 -2.04 -7.82 3.84
C TYR A 55 -0.75 -8.63 3.79
N ILE A 56 0.41 -7.98 3.74
CA ILE A 56 1.73 -8.63 3.76
C ILE A 56 1.95 -9.40 5.06
N LYS A 57 1.67 -8.79 6.22
CA LYS A 57 1.76 -9.46 7.52
C LYS A 57 0.86 -10.69 7.57
N ARG A 58 -0.36 -10.58 7.01
CA ARG A 58 -1.31 -11.69 6.95
C ARG A 58 -0.85 -12.79 5.99
N ALA A 59 -0.24 -12.44 4.85
CA ALA A 59 0.35 -13.39 3.91
C ALA A 59 1.52 -14.15 4.53
N ALA A 60 2.42 -13.46 5.23
CA ALA A 60 3.51 -14.07 5.99
C ALA A 60 2.98 -15.08 7.02
N LYS A 61 1.94 -14.73 7.77
CA LYS A 61 1.29 -15.66 8.72
C LYS A 61 0.71 -16.91 8.05
N GLN A 62 0.22 -16.82 6.82
CA GLN A 62 -0.22 -18.01 6.07
C GLN A 62 0.96 -18.87 5.62
N ARG A 63 2.06 -18.25 5.15
CA ARG A 63 3.29 -18.96 4.79
C ARG A 63 3.89 -19.69 5.98
N GLU A 64 3.94 -19.07 7.15
CA GLU A 64 4.41 -19.73 8.38
C GLU A 64 3.53 -20.93 8.77
N LYS A 65 2.21 -20.82 8.61
CA LYS A 65 1.30 -21.97 8.81
C LYS A 65 1.55 -23.07 7.78
N ALA A 66 1.87 -22.74 6.54
CA ALA A 66 2.22 -23.71 5.51
C ALA A 66 3.55 -24.42 5.84
N LYS A 67 4.59 -23.68 6.23
CA LYS A 67 5.88 -24.23 6.68
C LYS A 67 5.71 -25.23 7.84
N LYS A 68 4.89 -24.90 8.84
CA LYS A 68 4.57 -25.83 9.94
C LYS A 68 3.90 -27.11 9.45
N LEU A 69 3.08 -27.05 8.40
CA LEU A 69 2.47 -28.23 7.78
C LEU A 69 3.50 -29.04 7.00
N TYR A 70 4.42 -28.41 6.26
CA TYR A 70 5.50 -29.10 5.58
C TYR A 70 6.46 -29.80 6.54
N LYS A 71 6.79 -29.17 7.68
CA LYS A 71 7.55 -29.85 8.75
C LYS A 71 6.84 -31.11 9.23
N LYS A 72 5.52 -31.04 9.47
CA LYS A 72 4.72 -32.24 9.80
C LYS A 72 4.70 -33.29 8.68
N VAL A 73 4.79 -32.88 7.42
CA VAL A 73 4.92 -33.80 6.28
C VAL A 73 6.28 -34.50 6.34
N GLU A 74 7.36 -33.76 6.53
CA GLU A 74 8.71 -34.32 6.65
C GLU A 74 8.80 -35.35 7.78
N ASP A 75 8.27 -35.02 8.96
CA ASP A 75 8.25 -35.92 10.12
C ASP A 75 7.50 -37.22 9.80
N ARG A 76 6.35 -37.14 9.12
CA ARG A 76 5.56 -38.32 8.75
C ARG A 76 6.19 -39.13 7.63
N VAL A 77 6.90 -38.49 6.69
CA VAL A 77 7.67 -39.18 5.65
C VAL A 77 8.82 -39.96 6.28
N LYS A 78 9.53 -39.39 7.27
CA LYS A 78 10.55 -40.11 8.04
C LYS A 78 9.96 -41.32 8.75
N GLU A 79 8.82 -41.16 9.44
CA GLU A 79 8.11 -42.27 10.08
C GLU A 79 7.73 -43.37 9.06
N ILE A 80 7.21 -43.00 7.89
CA ILE A 80 6.91 -43.95 6.80
C ILE A 80 8.17 -44.71 6.36
N GLN A 81 9.30 -44.02 6.21
CA GLN A 81 10.56 -44.65 5.82
C GLN A 81 11.04 -45.66 6.87
N GLU A 82 10.91 -45.35 8.15
CA GLU A 82 11.22 -46.28 9.24
C GLU A 82 10.30 -47.50 9.25
N GLU A 83 8.99 -47.30 9.08
CA GLU A 83 8.03 -48.39 8.97
C GLU A 83 8.31 -49.28 7.74
N ARG A 84 8.73 -48.69 6.61
CA ARG A 84 9.16 -49.44 5.42
C ARG A 84 10.44 -50.26 5.69
N LYS A 85 11.37 -49.78 6.52
CA LYS A 85 12.53 -50.59 6.94
C LYS A 85 12.09 -51.79 7.78
N LYS A 86 11.19 -51.60 8.74
CA LYS A 86 10.61 -52.68 9.56
C LYS A 86 9.89 -53.74 8.71
N LEU A 87 9.28 -53.33 7.60
CA LEU A 87 8.57 -54.23 6.69
C LEU A 87 9.50 -55.27 6.04
N LYS A 88 10.78 -54.94 5.79
CA LYS A 88 11.73 -55.81 5.06
C LYS A 88 12.09 -57.12 5.79
N GLY A 89 11.75 -57.26 7.06
CA GLY A 89 12.01 -58.49 7.86
C GLY A 89 10.83 -58.92 8.71
N ALA A 90 9.61 -58.47 8.39
CA ALA A 90 8.42 -58.76 9.17
C ALA A 90 7.72 -60.05 8.71
N SER A 91 7.25 -60.87 9.66
CA SER A 91 6.35 -61.98 9.36
C SER A 91 5.02 -61.49 8.77
N GLU A 92 4.32 -62.34 8.03
CA GLU A 92 3.15 -61.98 7.22
C GLU A 92 2.09 -61.15 7.98
N LYS A 93 1.67 -61.63 9.17
CA LYS A 93 0.72 -60.92 10.05
C LYS A 93 1.24 -59.55 10.55
N LYS A 94 2.56 -59.42 10.77
CA LYS A 94 3.19 -58.14 11.16
C LYS A 94 3.33 -57.21 9.95
N ALA A 95 3.67 -57.75 8.80
CA ALA A 95 3.81 -57.01 7.55
C ALA A 95 2.50 -56.32 7.15
N GLU A 96 1.35 -56.99 7.30
CA GLU A 96 0.04 -56.42 7.00
C GLU A 96 -0.32 -55.24 7.92
N LYS A 97 -0.05 -55.35 9.23
CA LYS A 97 -0.21 -54.25 10.18
C LYS A 97 0.66 -53.04 9.82
N ILE A 98 1.91 -53.28 9.44
CA ILE A 98 2.85 -52.22 9.02
C ILE A 98 2.37 -51.55 7.73
N LYS A 99 1.93 -52.32 6.72
CA LYS A 99 1.34 -51.78 5.48
C LYS A 99 0.13 -50.89 5.77
N SER A 100 -0.76 -51.31 6.66
CA SER A 100 -1.92 -50.52 7.08
C SER A 100 -1.50 -49.22 7.77
N LYS A 101 -0.48 -49.26 8.64
CA LYS A 101 0.09 -48.06 9.28
C LYS A 101 0.68 -47.09 8.24
N ILE A 102 1.49 -47.59 7.30
CA ILE A 102 2.06 -46.80 6.20
C ILE A 102 0.95 -46.12 5.41
N SER A 103 -0.09 -46.85 5.00
CA SER A 103 -1.24 -46.29 4.27
C SER A 103 -1.93 -45.16 5.03
N ARG A 104 -2.11 -45.29 6.35
CA ARG A 104 -2.69 -44.23 7.20
C ARG A 104 -1.78 -43.00 7.26
N LEU A 105 -0.46 -43.19 7.35
CA LEU A 105 0.52 -42.09 7.35
C LEU A 105 0.56 -41.38 6.00
N ASP A 106 0.55 -42.12 4.89
CA ASP A 106 0.49 -41.57 3.53
C ASP A 106 -0.75 -40.69 3.34
N LYS A 107 -1.93 -41.15 3.79
CA LYS A 107 -3.16 -40.35 3.80
C LYS A 107 -3.02 -39.05 4.60
N LYS A 108 -2.32 -39.09 5.75
CA LYS A 108 -2.04 -37.87 6.55
C LYS A 108 -1.08 -36.92 5.82
N VAL A 109 -0.02 -37.44 5.19
CA VAL A 109 0.93 -36.66 4.39
C VAL A 109 0.20 -35.92 3.26
N ALA A 110 -0.64 -36.63 2.50
CA ALA A 110 -1.43 -36.02 1.42
C ALA A 110 -2.31 -34.87 1.94
N ARG A 111 -3.05 -35.12 3.04
CA ARG A 111 -3.90 -34.09 3.67
C ARG A 111 -3.11 -32.87 4.16
N TYR A 112 -1.91 -33.05 4.72
CA TYR A 112 -1.07 -31.93 5.16
C TYR A 112 -0.50 -31.15 3.98
N LYS A 113 -0.03 -31.82 2.92
CA LYS A 113 0.44 -31.17 1.68
C LYS A 113 -0.67 -30.33 1.06
N GLU A 114 -1.89 -30.88 0.95
CA GLU A 114 -3.04 -30.15 0.41
C GLU A 114 -3.37 -28.89 1.25
N LYS A 115 -3.41 -29.04 2.58
CA LYS A 115 -3.62 -27.90 3.48
C LYS A 115 -2.50 -26.85 3.37
N ALA A 116 -1.26 -27.26 3.18
CA ALA A 116 -0.13 -26.35 3.01
C ALA A 116 -0.28 -25.55 1.70
N ARG A 117 -0.55 -26.22 0.58
CA ARG A 117 -0.80 -25.57 -0.73
C ARG A 117 -1.95 -24.56 -0.67
N LYS A 118 -3.07 -24.91 -0.01
CA LYS A 118 -4.20 -23.98 0.21
C LYS A 118 -3.79 -22.71 0.96
N ARG A 119 -2.87 -22.83 1.93
CA ARG A 119 -2.34 -21.68 2.69
C ARG A 119 -1.41 -20.82 1.84
N GLU A 120 -0.56 -21.44 1.02
CA GLU A 120 0.34 -20.74 0.10
C GLU A 120 -0.44 -19.98 -0.97
N SER A 121 -1.45 -20.60 -1.58
CA SER A 121 -2.36 -19.92 -2.52
C SER A 121 -3.04 -18.72 -1.87
N LYS A 122 -3.51 -18.85 -0.62
CA LYS A 122 -4.06 -17.71 0.13
C LYS A 122 -3.02 -16.63 0.39
N ALA A 123 -1.77 -16.98 0.66
CA ALA A 123 -0.69 -16.02 0.84
C ALA A 123 -0.38 -15.26 -0.46
N ALA A 124 -0.36 -15.95 -1.61
CA ALA A 124 -0.16 -15.34 -2.92
C ALA A 124 -1.23 -14.29 -3.22
N LYS A 125 -2.51 -14.65 -3.08
CA LYS A 125 -3.65 -13.72 -3.26
C LYS A 125 -3.58 -12.49 -2.35
N LEU A 126 -3.10 -12.64 -1.12
CA LEU A 126 -2.94 -11.51 -0.20
C LEU A 126 -1.78 -10.59 -0.64
N ASN A 127 -0.70 -11.15 -1.20
CA ASN A 127 0.40 -10.34 -1.72
C ASN A 127 0.04 -9.60 -3.01
N GLU A 128 -0.74 -10.22 -3.90
CA GLU A 128 -1.29 -9.56 -5.09
C GLU A 128 -2.09 -8.31 -4.69
N LYS A 129 -3.02 -8.47 -3.74
CA LYS A 129 -3.77 -7.33 -3.17
C LYS A 129 -2.84 -6.27 -2.57
N ALA A 130 -1.80 -6.68 -1.83
CA ALA A 130 -0.84 -5.72 -1.27
C ALA A 130 -0.06 -4.96 -2.36
N ALA A 131 0.28 -5.62 -3.46
CA ALA A 131 0.95 -4.99 -4.59
C ALA A 131 0.06 -3.96 -5.27
N GLU A 132 -1.21 -4.30 -5.53
CA GLU A 132 -2.21 -3.35 -6.07
C GLU A 132 -2.36 -2.11 -5.19
N LEU A 133 -2.44 -2.28 -3.87
CA LEU A 133 -2.56 -1.17 -2.92
C LEU A 133 -1.29 -0.31 -2.89
N ARG A 134 -0.10 -0.91 -3.04
CA ARG A 134 1.15 -0.15 -3.18
C ARG A 134 1.18 0.68 -4.45
N ILE A 135 0.68 0.15 -5.57
CA ILE A 135 0.56 0.92 -6.81
C ILE A 135 -0.38 2.10 -6.60
N LYS A 136 -1.58 1.88 -6.02
CA LYS A 136 -2.51 2.96 -5.68
C LYS A 136 -1.90 4.01 -4.75
N SER A 137 -1.15 3.57 -3.73
CA SER A 137 -0.44 4.47 -2.83
C SER A 137 0.54 5.37 -3.58
N LYS A 138 1.36 4.79 -4.48
CA LYS A 138 2.29 5.56 -5.32
C LYS A 138 1.55 6.57 -6.20
N THR A 139 0.43 6.18 -6.83
CA THR A 139 -0.39 7.09 -7.64
C THR A 139 -0.93 8.24 -6.81
N PHE A 140 -1.41 7.99 -5.58
CA PHE A 140 -1.85 9.07 -4.71
C PHE A 140 -0.69 9.96 -4.25
N LYS A 141 0.47 9.39 -3.96
CA LYS A 141 1.66 10.17 -3.60
C LYS A 141 2.09 11.09 -4.74
N GLN A 142 2.08 10.60 -5.98
CA GLN A 142 2.36 11.42 -7.15
C GLN A 142 1.37 12.59 -7.28
N ARG A 143 0.07 12.32 -7.15
CA ARG A 143 -0.96 13.37 -7.18
C ARG A 143 -0.85 14.37 -6.04
N ALA A 144 -0.33 13.95 -4.88
CA ALA A 144 -0.05 14.86 -3.78
C ALA A 144 1.06 15.84 -4.16
N VAL A 145 2.17 15.33 -4.71
CA VAL A 145 3.30 16.15 -5.20
C VAL A 145 2.84 17.10 -6.30
N GLU A 146 2.05 16.63 -7.27
CA GLU A 146 1.50 17.50 -8.32
C GLU A 146 0.66 18.65 -7.73
N ALA A 147 -0.21 18.36 -6.75
CA ALA A 147 -1.00 19.39 -6.08
C ALA A 147 -0.16 20.32 -5.20
N GLU A 148 0.92 19.82 -4.58
CA GLU A 148 1.86 20.63 -3.81
C GLU A 148 2.65 21.59 -4.71
N ASN A 149 3.08 21.13 -5.89
CA ASN A 149 3.73 21.99 -6.88
C ASN A 149 2.81 23.12 -7.35
N GLU A 150 1.54 22.81 -7.62
CA GLU A 150 0.53 23.84 -7.95
C GLU A 150 0.31 24.82 -6.79
N HIS A 151 0.22 24.32 -5.55
CA HIS A 151 0.15 25.17 -4.36
C HIS A 151 1.32 26.16 -4.30
N ASN A 152 2.55 25.67 -4.44
CA ASN A 152 3.76 26.49 -4.39
C ASN A 152 3.78 27.50 -5.53
N ALA A 153 3.44 27.11 -6.76
CA ALA A 153 3.39 28.02 -7.90
C ALA A 153 2.38 29.17 -7.71
N TYR A 154 1.19 28.89 -7.14
CA TYR A 154 0.22 29.94 -6.82
C TYR A 154 0.69 30.85 -5.68
N MET A 155 1.39 30.31 -4.68
CA MET A 155 1.99 31.10 -3.59
C MET A 155 3.09 32.02 -4.13
N GLU A 156 4.04 31.48 -4.89
CA GLU A 156 5.11 32.25 -5.52
C GLU A 156 4.57 33.38 -6.40
N ARG A 157 3.53 33.09 -7.21
CA ARG A 157 2.89 34.12 -8.03
C ARG A 157 2.21 35.20 -7.18
N ALA A 158 1.59 34.83 -6.06
CA ALA A 158 0.97 35.79 -5.15
C ALA A 158 2.04 36.70 -4.51
N ASP A 159 3.14 36.11 -4.04
CA ASP A 159 4.25 36.84 -3.41
C ASP A 159 4.97 37.76 -4.39
N LEU A 160 5.14 37.33 -5.65
CA LEU A 160 5.69 38.19 -6.70
C LEU A 160 4.78 39.37 -7.00
N LEU A 161 3.46 39.15 -7.04
CA LEU A 161 2.49 40.21 -7.30
C LEU A 161 2.47 41.24 -6.16
N GLU A 162 2.55 40.78 -4.90
CA GLU A 162 2.59 41.63 -3.70
C GLU A 162 3.90 42.47 -3.65
N LYS A 163 5.04 41.88 -4.02
CA LYS A 163 6.35 42.59 -4.09
C LYS A 163 6.44 43.67 -5.16
N VAL A 164 5.64 43.56 -6.23
CA VAL A 164 5.60 44.60 -7.28
C VAL A 164 4.68 45.76 -6.87
N THR A 165 3.88 45.56 -5.82
CA THR A 165 2.97 46.57 -5.27
C THR A 165 3.42 47.24 -3.98
N ASP A 166 4.36 46.64 -3.26
CA ASP A 166 5.05 47.25 -2.11
C ASP A 166 6.14 48.23 -2.57
#